data_AF-A0A355U2V8-F1
#
_entry.id   AF-A0A355U2V8-F1
#
_cell.length_a   1.000
_cell.length_b   1.000
_cell.length_c   1.000
_cell.angle_alpha   90.00
_cell.angle_beta   90.00
_cell.angle_gamma   90.00
#
_symmetry.space_group_name_H-M   'P 1'
#
loop_
_entity.id
_entity.type
_entity.pdbx_description
1 polymer ?
#
loop_
_entity_poly.entity_id
_entity_poly.type
_entity_poly.pdbx_seq_one_letter_code
_entity_poly.pdbx_strand_id
1 'polypeptide(L)'
;MSKSKTSVTERKTVDKKVNLVVCAYEGTDGQLSKVWEKMTGVKPVVITTGPDADIRDILAGIIADNNVADDFILAPANCIPCSKTSMEELATPLVFLDVQGNKVYGERLPKPFSKEKLVEILPADGQTSEEFLKDYFKRNLHRPIEAGFRFGNIVTPVYRANPCEHLVIEAFVRKKFVFATPQGYAAITHLIDQYLLNE
;
A
#
# COMPACT_ATOMS: atom_id res chain seq x y z
N MET A 1 -46.64 21.97 -33.98
CA MET A 1 -45.45 22.43 -33.24
C MET A 1 -45.64 22.11 -31.76
N SER A 2 -45.05 21.01 -31.27
CA SER A 2 -44.88 20.78 -29.83
C SER A 2 -43.41 20.46 -29.59
N LYS A 3 -42.70 21.39 -28.94
CA LYS A 3 -41.30 21.19 -28.53
C LYS A 3 -41.30 20.41 -27.22
N SER A 4 -40.85 19.15 -27.25
CA SER A 4 -40.45 18.43 -26.04
C SER A 4 -39.27 19.15 -25.40
N LYS A 5 -39.45 19.63 -24.17
CA LYS A 5 -38.34 20.01 -23.29
C LYS A 5 -37.75 18.73 -22.73
N THR A 6 -36.66 18.26 -23.33
CA THR A 6 -35.79 17.26 -22.71
C THR A 6 -35.02 17.96 -21.59
N SER A 7 -35.38 17.69 -20.34
CA SER A 7 -34.56 18.06 -19.19
C SER A 7 -33.32 17.17 -19.18
N VAL A 8 -32.17 17.75 -19.54
CA VAL A 8 -30.87 17.11 -19.33
C VAL A 8 -30.58 17.19 -17.83
N THR A 9 -30.77 16.07 -17.12
CA THR A 9 -30.29 15.93 -15.76
C THR A 9 -28.78 15.76 -15.82
N GLU A 10 -28.03 16.84 -15.55
CA GLU A 10 -26.61 16.76 -15.26
C GLU A 10 -26.42 15.81 -14.07
N ARG A 11 -25.97 14.58 -14.35
CA ARG A 11 -25.41 13.72 -13.31
C ARG A 11 -24.12 14.41 -12.86
N LYS A 12 -24.16 15.09 -11.72
CA LYS A 12 -22.95 15.36 -10.93
C LYS A 12 -22.29 14.01 -10.70
N THR A 13 -21.25 13.70 -11.46
CA THR A 13 -20.26 12.71 -11.07
C THR A 13 -19.70 13.21 -9.75
N VAL A 14 -20.17 12.65 -8.64
CA VAL A 14 -19.48 12.79 -7.36
C VAL A 14 -18.11 12.19 -7.63
N ASP A 15 -17.05 13.01 -7.60
CA ASP A 15 -15.69 12.53 -7.77
C ASP A 15 -15.47 11.41 -6.74
N LYS A 16 -15.32 10.18 -7.25
CA LYS A 16 -15.19 9.01 -6.41
C LYS A 16 -13.81 9.08 -5.78
N LYS A 17 -13.76 9.46 -4.50
CA LYS A 17 -12.53 9.45 -3.72
C LYS A 17 -11.85 8.07 -3.81
N VAL A 18 -10.52 8.07 -3.89
CA VAL A 18 -9.69 6.88 -4.03
C VAL A 18 -9.35 6.34 -2.66
N ASN A 19 -9.53 5.04 -2.46
CA ASN A 19 -9.28 4.35 -1.19
C ASN A 19 -7.97 3.55 -1.17
N LEU A 20 -7.13 3.68 -2.19
CA LEU A 20 -5.80 3.08 -2.26
C LEU A 20 -4.75 4.17 -2.49
N VAL A 21 -3.86 4.31 -1.52
CA VAL A 21 -2.70 5.18 -1.59
C VAL A 21 -1.46 4.31 -1.65
N VAL A 22 -0.57 4.57 -2.61
CA VAL A 22 0.67 3.83 -2.82
C VAL A 22 1.83 4.78 -2.65
N CYS A 23 2.68 4.53 -1.65
CA CYS A 23 3.97 5.19 -1.60
C CYS A 23 4.89 4.59 -2.66
N ALA A 24 5.71 5.43 -3.28
CA ALA A 24 6.74 5.02 -4.23
C ALA A 24 8.03 5.78 -3.95
N TYR A 25 9.16 5.19 -4.29
CA TYR A 25 10.41 5.95 -4.38
C TYR A 25 10.49 6.62 -5.75
N GLU A 26 11.33 7.64 -5.86
CA GLU A 26 11.56 8.33 -7.11
C GLU A 26 11.97 7.33 -8.22
N GLY A 27 11.24 7.35 -9.33
CA GLY A 27 11.47 6.47 -10.48
C GLY A 27 10.75 5.11 -10.40
N THR A 28 10.04 4.78 -9.31
CA THR A 28 9.25 3.54 -9.20
C THR A 28 7.74 3.77 -9.24
N ASP A 29 7.31 5.03 -9.22
CA ASP A 29 5.91 5.49 -9.17
C ASP A 29 5.06 4.95 -10.32
N GLY A 30 5.53 5.06 -11.56
CA GLY A 30 4.80 4.59 -12.73
C GLY A 30 4.57 3.08 -12.73
N GLN A 31 5.61 2.29 -12.43
CA GLN A 31 5.51 0.84 -12.39
C GLN A 31 4.63 0.37 -11.23
N LEU A 32 4.82 0.92 -10.01
CA LEU A 32 3.99 0.58 -8.85
C LEU A 32 2.52 0.95 -9.09
N SER A 33 2.24 2.11 -9.68
CA SER A 33 0.86 2.49 -10.04
C SER A 33 0.21 1.44 -10.94
N LYS A 34 0.89 1.03 -12.01
CA LYS A 34 0.38 0.03 -12.96
C LYS A 34 0.14 -1.32 -12.29
N VAL A 35 1.09 -1.80 -11.47
CA VAL A 35 0.96 -3.11 -10.82
C VAL A 35 -0.21 -3.09 -9.84
N TRP A 36 -0.31 -2.06 -8.99
CA TRP A 36 -1.41 -1.93 -8.04
C TRP A 36 -2.76 -1.80 -8.76
N GLU A 37 -2.86 -1.02 -9.82
CA GLU A 37 -4.08 -0.89 -10.63
C GLU A 37 -4.46 -2.22 -11.27
N LYS A 38 -3.51 -2.97 -11.84
CA LYS A 38 -3.75 -4.28 -12.44
C LYS A 38 -4.23 -5.32 -11.42
N MET A 39 -3.68 -5.31 -10.21
CA MET A 39 -4.00 -6.30 -9.17
C MET A 39 -5.29 -5.98 -8.41
N THR A 40 -5.67 -4.71 -8.29
CA THR A 40 -6.85 -4.29 -7.51
C THR A 40 -8.02 -3.83 -8.37
N GLY A 41 -7.79 -3.46 -9.64
CA GLY A 41 -8.76 -2.79 -10.50
C GLY A 41 -9.03 -1.33 -10.11
N VAL A 42 -8.24 -0.77 -9.20
CA VAL A 42 -8.37 0.60 -8.70
C VAL A 42 -7.10 1.37 -9.04
N LYS A 43 -7.24 2.49 -9.75
CA LYS A 43 -6.12 3.41 -9.97
C LYS A 43 -5.72 4.07 -8.63
N PRO A 44 -4.51 3.84 -8.11
CA PRO A 44 -4.11 4.37 -6.82
C PRO A 44 -3.79 5.87 -6.91
N VAL A 45 -3.84 6.56 -5.76
CA VAL A 45 -3.12 7.82 -5.56
C VAL A 45 -1.68 7.46 -5.20
N VAL A 46 -0.72 7.93 -5.99
CA VAL A 46 0.70 7.65 -5.75
C VAL A 46 1.35 8.84 -5.06
N ILE A 47 2.06 8.57 -3.97
CA ILE A 47 2.85 9.57 -3.23
C ILE A 47 4.32 9.19 -3.34
N THR A 48 5.11 10.06 -3.96
CA THR A 48 6.56 9.89 -4.01
C THR A 48 7.15 10.26 -2.65
N THR A 49 7.97 9.36 -2.11
CA THR A 49 8.54 9.43 -0.76
C THR A 49 10.04 9.18 -0.82
N GLY A 50 10.79 9.64 0.19
CA GLY A 50 12.19 9.28 0.39
C GLY A 50 12.34 8.04 1.29
N PRO A 51 13.48 7.34 1.29
CA PRO A 51 13.73 6.18 2.16
C PRO A 51 13.62 6.46 3.65
N ASP A 52 13.84 7.71 4.06
CA ASP A 52 13.81 8.16 5.45
C ASP A 52 12.58 9.04 5.75
N ALA A 53 11.56 9.02 4.88
CA ALA A 53 10.34 9.80 5.08
C ALA A 53 9.59 9.30 6.33
N ASP A 54 9.15 10.23 7.18
CA ASP A 54 8.32 9.86 8.32
C ASP A 54 6.89 9.55 7.83
N ILE A 55 6.41 8.36 8.18
CA ILE A 55 5.03 7.93 7.94
C ILE A 55 4.01 8.94 8.46
N ARG A 56 4.33 9.68 9.52
CA ARG A 56 3.44 10.69 10.11
C ARG A 56 3.23 11.87 9.17
N ASP A 57 4.28 12.32 8.48
CA ASP A 57 4.20 13.40 7.49
C ASP A 57 3.40 12.95 6.27
N ILE A 58 3.62 11.70 5.82
CA ILE A 58 2.85 11.08 4.74
C ILE A 58 1.35 11.06 5.09
N LEU A 59 1.01 10.58 6.30
CA LEU A 59 -0.37 10.50 6.77
C LEU A 59 -1.01 11.88 6.94
N ALA A 60 -0.26 12.89 7.41
CA ALA A 60 -0.73 14.26 7.49
C ALA A 60 -1.06 14.83 6.09
N GLY A 61 -0.20 14.57 5.10
CA GLY A 61 -0.45 14.92 3.71
C GLY A 61 -1.72 14.25 3.16
N ILE A 62 -1.91 12.96 3.45
CA ILE A 62 -3.11 12.21 3.02
C ILE A 62 -4.39 12.76 3.64
N ILE A 63 -4.36 13.16 4.92
CA ILE A 63 -5.53 13.78 5.58
C ILE A 63 -5.97 15.04 4.83
N ALA A 64 -5.01 15.88 4.44
CA ALA A 64 -5.28 17.11 3.69
C ALA A 64 -5.70 16.88 2.22
N ASP A 65 -5.45 15.70 1.65
CA ASP A 65 -5.81 15.39 0.26
C ASP A 65 -7.28 14.99 0.12
N ASN A 66 -8.08 15.87 -0.50
CA ASN A 66 -9.50 15.65 -0.75
C ASN A 66 -9.80 14.53 -1.76
N ASN A 67 -8.81 14.08 -2.54
CA ASN A 67 -8.95 12.97 -3.47
C ASN A 67 -8.93 11.61 -2.77
N VAL A 68 -8.34 11.53 -1.57
CA VAL A 68 -8.27 10.29 -0.79
C VAL A 68 -9.51 10.13 0.07
N ALA A 69 -10.08 8.93 0.04
CA ALA A 69 -11.24 8.55 0.85
C ALA A 69 -10.94 8.66 2.35
N ASP A 70 -12.00 8.77 3.15
CA ASP A 70 -11.85 8.94 4.60
C ASP A 70 -11.29 7.67 5.25
N ASP A 71 -11.69 6.50 4.75
CA ASP A 71 -11.03 5.22 5.00
C ASP A 71 -10.24 4.80 3.76
N PHE A 72 -8.96 4.51 3.94
CA PHE A 72 -8.04 4.19 2.85
C PHE A 72 -7.02 3.13 3.25
N ILE A 73 -6.45 2.47 2.25
CA ILE A 73 -5.31 1.57 2.40
C ILE A 73 -4.06 2.33 1.99
N LEU A 74 -3.04 2.32 2.85
CA LEU A 74 -1.71 2.79 2.52
C LEU A 74 -0.79 1.60 2.23
N ALA A 75 -0.35 1.47 0.99
CA ALA A 75 0.71 0.56 0.60
C ALA A 75 2.08 1.28 0.72
N PRO A 76 3.03 0.75 1.49
CA PRO A 76 4.34 1.37 1.65
C PRO A 76 5.17 1.26 0.37
N ALA A 77 6.22 2.09 0.28
CA ALA A 77 7.12 2.09 -0.86
C ALA A 77 7.68 0.70 -1.14
N ASN A 78 7.73 0.34 -2.44
CA ASN A 78 8.21 -0.95 -2.93
C ASN A 78 7.47 -2.19 -2.39
N CYS A 79 6.24 -2.03 -1.90
CA CYS A 79 5.34 -3.15 -1.68
C CYS A 79 4.61 -3.48 -2.99
N ILE A 80 4.86 -4.69 -3.51
CA ILE A 80 4.39 -5.17 -4.80
C ILE A 80 3.33 -6.24 -4.56
N PRO A 81 2.08 -6.06 -4.99
CA PRO A 81 1.07 -7.11 -4.96
C PRO A 81 1.37 -8.12 -6.08
N CYS A 82 1.37 -9.40 -5.72
CA CYS A 82 1.73 -10.49 -6.63
C CYS A 82 0.52 -11.19 -7.24
N SER A 83 -0.68 -10.95 -6.70
CA SER A 83 -1.92 -11.56 -7.15
C SER A 83 -3.09 -10.60 -7.02
N LYS A 84 -4.19 -10.91 -7.73
CA LYS A 84 -5.43 -10.14 -7.62
C LYS A 84 -5.89 -10.08 -6.18
N THR A 85 -6.17 -8.87 -5.71
CA THR A 85 -6.48 -8.60 -4.30
C THR A 85 -7.61 -7.58 -4.23
N SER A 86 -8.63 -7.85 -3.41
CA SER A 86 -9.74 -6.93 -3.20
C SER A 86 -9.39 -5.87 -2.15
N MET A 87 -10.11 -4.75 -2.16
CA MET A 87 -9.97 -3.73 -1.11
C MET A 87 -10.36 -4.26 0.28
N GLU A 88 -11.31 -5.21 0.35
CA GLU A 88 -11.70 -5.89 1.60
C GLU A 88 -10.54 -6.74 2.16
N GLU A 89 -9.84 -7.45 1.28
CA GLU A 89 -8.66 -8.22 1.68
C GLU A 89 -7.55 -7.29 2.19
N LEU A 90 -7.31 -6.17 1.50
CA LEU A 90 -6.33 -5.16 1.92
C LEU A 90 -6.70 -4.43 3.22
N ALA A 91 -7.99 -4.34 3.54
CA ALA A 91 -8.46 -3.78 4.80
C ALA A 91 -8.24 -4.70 6.00
N THR A 92 -7.83 -5.96 5.76
CA THR A 92 -7.46 -6.87 6.85
C THR A 92 -6.13 -6.42 7.46
N PRO A 93 -6.06 -6.17 8.77
CA PRO A 93 -4.83 -5.66 9.38
C PRO A 93 -3.74 -6.73 9.37
N LEU A 94 -2.59 -6.38 8.79
CA LEU A 94 -1.40 -7.22 8.72
C LEU A 94 -0.28 -6.63 9.58
N VAL A 95 0.48 -7.48 10.28
CA VAL A 95 1.72 -7.10 10.98
C VAL A 95 2.85 -8.01 10.56
N PHE A 96 4.01 -7.44 10.26
CA PHE A 96 5.16 -8.24 9.84
C PHE A 96 5.85 -8.85 11.06
N LEU A 97 6.25 -10.12 10.98
CA LEU A 97 7.15 -10.74 11.96
C LEU A 97 8.57 -10.77 11.43
N ASP A 98 9.50 -10.21 12.20
CA ASP A 98 10.92 -10.34 11.92
C ASP A 98 11.45 -11.77 12.13
N VAL A 99 12.73 -11.97 11.85
CA VAL A 99 13.38 -13.28 12.00
C VAL A 99 13.44 -13.79 13.45
N GLN A 100 13.25 -12.90 14.43
CA GLN A 100 13.20 -13.20 15.86
C GLN A 100 11.75 -13.40 16.34
N GLY A 101 10.75 -13.20 15.49
CA GLY A 101 9.33 -13.28 15.83
C GLY A 101 8.76 -12.00 16.43
N ASN A 102 9.50 -10.89 16.43
CA ASN A 102 8.98 -9.61 16.91
C ASN A 102 8.03 -9.00 15.87
N LYS A 103 6.98 -8.36 16.37
CA LYS A 103 6.05 -7.58 15.55
C LYS A 103 6.71 -6.28 15.11
N VAL A 104 6.72 -6.06 13.81
CA VAL A 104 7.13 -4.83 13.15
C VAL A 104 5.90 -4.24 12.47
N TYR A 105 5.45 -3.11 13.00
CA TYR A 105 4.28 -2.37 12.52
C TYR A 105 4.63 -1.44 11.38
N GLY A 106 5.91 -1.13 11.16
CA GLY A 106 6.42 -0.28 10.08
C GLY A 106 6.23 -0.79 8.64
N GLU A 107 6.99 -0.18 7.72
CA GLU A 107 6.75 -0.08 6.28
C GLU A 107 7.07 -1.36 5.47
N ARG A 108 6.27 -2.41 5.62
CA ARG A 108 6.45 -3.63 4.78
C ARG A 108 5.19 -4.12 4.10
N LEU A 109 4.04 -3.84 4.69
CA LEU A 109 2.75 -4.38 4.29
C LEU A 109 1.71 -3.25 4.20
N PRO A 110 0.72 -3.38 3.31
CA PRO A 110 -0.41 -2.46 3.23
C PRO A 110 -1.18 -2.39 4.54
N LYS A 111 -1.75 -1.22 4.84
CA LYS A 111 -2.44 -0.97 6.11
C LYS A 111 -3.70 -0.14 5.92
N PRO A 112 -4.80 -0.50 6.59
CA PRO A 112 -5.99 0.34 6.65
C PRO A 112 -5.80 1.51 7.62
N PHE A 113 -6.20 2.69 7.17
CA PHE A 113 -6.22 3.93 7.94
C PHE A 113 -7.58 4.62 7.81
N SER A 114 -7.90 5.42 8.83
CA SER A 114 -9.08 6.29 8.85
C SER A 114 -8.64 7.70 9.19
N LYS A 115 -9.00 8.67 8.34
CA LYS A 115 -8.63 10.08 8.54
C LYS A 115 -9.13 10.62 9.87
N GLU A 116 -10.36 10.27 10.26
CA GLU A 116 -10.95 10.66 11.55
C GLU A 116 -10.05 10.23 12.72
N LYS A 117 -9.70 8.94 12.77
CA LYS A 117 -8.85 8.37 13.82
C LYS A 117 -7.43 8.93 13.81
N LEU A 118 -6.89 9.22 12.62
CA LEU A 118 -5.56 9.80 12.48
C LEU A 118 -5.50 11.23 13.01
N VAL A 119 -6.53 12.05 12.77
CA VAL A 119 -6.61 13.43 13.30
C VAL A 119 -6.54 13.43 14.83
N GLU A 120 -7.11 12.43 15.49
CA GLU A 120 -7.07 12.30 16.95
C GLU A 120 -5.67 11.93 17.50
N ILE A 121 -4.87 11.18 16.74
CA ILE A 121 -3.63 10.58 17.26
C ILE A 121 -2.33 11.19 16.71
N LEU A 122 -2.36 11.80 15.51
CA LEU A 122 -1.19 12.42 14.89
C LEU A 122 -0.56 13.56 15.70
N PRO A 123 -1.30 14.33 16.53
CA PRO A 123 -0.69 15.36 17.38
C PRO A 123 0.19 14.83 18.53
N ALA A 124 0.30 13.51 18.74
CA ALA A 124 1.06 12.95 19.86
C ALA A 124 2.59 13.04 19.64
N ASP A 125 3.25 13.98 20.31
CA ASP A 125 4.70 14.21 20.16
C ASP A 125 5.56 13.16 20.89
N GLY A 126 6.83 13.06 20.47
CA GLY A 126 7.87 12.28 21.18
C GLY A 126 7.85 10.76 20.97
N GLN A 127 7.00 10.26 20.07
CA GLN A 127 6.97 8.85 19.68
C GLN A 127 7.72 8.62 18.36
N THR A 128 8.42 7.49 18.26
CA THR A 128 8.93 6.99 16.98
C THR A 128 7.78 6.59 16.03
N SER A 129 8.04 6.54 14.72
CA SER A 129 7.06 6.08 13.73
C SER A 129 6.55 4.66 14.01
N GLU A 130 7.41 3.77 14.52
CA GLU A 130 7.03 2.40 14.92
C GLU A 130 6.09 2.39 16.13
N GLU A 131 6.38 3.21 17.16
CA GLU A 131 5.50 3.34 18.33
C GLU A 131 4.15 3.93 17.96
N PHE A 132 4.13 4.96 17.12
CA PHE A 132 2.91 5.55 16.59
C PHE A 132 2.05 4.50 15.87
N LEU A 133 2.64 3.74 14.95
CA LEU A 133 1.92 2.69 14.21
C LEU A 133 1.43 1.58 15.12
N LYS A 134 2.25 1.15 16.08
CA LYS A 134 1.87 0.14 17.08
C LYS A 134 0.67 0.61 17.91
N ASP A 135 0.66 1.87 18.33
CA ASP A 135 -0.45 2.43 19.09
C ASP A 135 -1.71 2.60 18.25
N TYR A 136 -1.60 3.04 17.00
CA TYR A 136 -2.71 3.06 16.06
C TYR A 136 -3.32 1.66 15.90
N PHE A 137 -2.49 0.63 15.70
CA PHE A 137 -2.96 -0.74 15.58
C PHE A 137 -3.68 -1.23 16.83
N LYS A 138 -3.12 -1.01 18.01
CA LYS A 138 -3.76 -1.43 19.28
C LYS A 138 -5.14 -0.80 19.47
N ARG A 139 -5.28 0.48 19.15
CA ARG A 139 -6.53 1.23 19.35
C ARG A 139 -7.58 0.89 18.29
N ASN A 140 -7.15 0.69 17.04
CA ASN A 140 -8.05 0.73 15.89
C ASN A 140 -8.12 -0.56 15.09
N LEU A 141 -7.07 -1.38 15.13
CA LEU A 141 -6.90 -2.57 14.30
C LEU A 141 -6.63 -3.79 15.19
N HIS A 142 -7.69 -4.29 15.81
CA HIS A 142 -7.60 -5.42 16.72
C HIS A 142 -7.17 -6.70 15.99
N ARG A 143 -6.29 -7.48 16.63
CA ARG A 143 -5.84 -8.82 16.19
C ARG A 143 -5.30 -8.86 14.75
N PRO A 144 -4.22 -8.12 14.45
CA PRO A 144 -3.60 -8.19 13.12
C PRO A 144 -3.10 -9.61 12.81
N ILE A 145 -3.23 -10.02 11.55
CA ILE A 145 -2.67 -11.26 11.05
C ILE A 145 -1.15 -11.11 10.99
N GLU A 146 -0.46 -12.08 11.58
CA GLU A 146 0.99 -12.13 11.59
C GLU A 146 1.50 -12.68 10.26
N ALA A 147 2.36 -11.91 9.60
CA ALA A 147 2.92 -12.20 8.30
C ALA A 147 4.44 -12.31 8.40
N GLY A 148 4.98 -13.52 8.23
CA GLY A 148 6.42 -13.74 8.22
C GLY A 148 6.93 -14.20 6.86
N PHE A 149 8.23 -14.01 6.63
CA PHE A 149 8.90 -14.60 5.46
C PHE A 149 8.87 -16.14 5.49
N ARG A 150 9.11 -16.72 6.68
CA ARG A 150 9.30 -18.16 6.88
C ARG A 150 8.00 -18.95 7.02
N PHE A 151 6.84 -18.30 7.07
CA PHE A 151 5.56 -18.98 7.25
C PHE A 151 4.43 -18.26 6.54
N GLY A 152 3.44 -19.03 6.10
CA GLY A 152 2.30 -18.51 5.35
C GLY A 152 2.65 -18.01 3.95
N ASN A 153 1.64 -17.47 3.27
CA ASN A 153 1.71 -17.06 1.87
C ASN A 153 1.55 -15.54 1.71
N ILE A 154 1.91 -14.76 2.74
CA ILE A 154 1.64 -13.32 2.75
C ILE A 154 2.77 -12.54 2.08
N VAL A 155 4.02 -12.71 2.53
CA VAL A 155 5.10 -11.81 2.10
C VAL A 155 6.43 -12.50 1.88
N THR A 156 7.16 -12.05 0.87
CA THR A 156 8.60 -12.32 0.69
C THR A 156 9.38 -11.00 0.61
N PRO A 157 10.40 -10.79 1.45
CA PRO A 157 11.26 -9.63 1.35
C PRO A 157 12.40 -9.82 0.34
N VAL A 158 12.74 -8.77 -0.40
CA VAL A 158 13.85 -8.70 -1.35
C VAL A 158 14.79 -7.57 -0.95
N TYR A 159 15.87 -7.92 -0.25
CA TYR A 159 16.80 -6.94 0.33
C TYR A 159 18.06 -6.69 -0.51
N ARG A 160 18.45 -7.62 -1.38
CA ARG A 160 19.76 -7.61 -2.04
C ARG A 160 19.66 -7.07 -3.46
N ALA A 161 20.73 -6.46 -3.95
CA ALA A 161 20.87 -6.01 -5.34
C ALA A 161 21.03 -7.15 -6.37
N ASN A 162 21.18 -8.40 -5.91
CA ASN A 162 21.32 -9.59 -6.75
C ASN A 162 20.49 -10.77 -6.19
N PRO A 163 19.14 -10.63 -6.09
CA PRO A 163 18.31 -11.71 -5.61
C PRO A 163 18.32 -12.89 -6.60
N CYS A 164 18.09 -14.10 -6.11
CA CYS A 164 17.87 -15.25 -6.98
C CYS A 164 16.52 -15.07 -7.69
N GLU A 165 16.54 -14.85 -9.00
CA GLU A 165 15.33 -14.59 -9.78
C GLU A 165 14.29 -15.70 -9.64
N HIS A 166 14.71 -16.97 -9.61
CA HIS A 166 13.81 -18.11 -9.42
C HIS A 166 13.01 -18.01 -8.12
N LEU A 167 13.62 -17.53 -7.03
CA LEU A 167 12.91 -17.32 -5.76
C LEU A 167 11.96 -16.13 -5.81
N VAL A 168 12.29 -15.09 -6.58
CA VAL A 168 11.42 -13.93 -6.78
C VAL A 168 10.21 -14.33 -7.63
N ILE A 169 10.43 -15.06 -8.72
CA ILE A 169 9.37 -15.60 -9.58
C ILE A 169 8.46 -16.55 -8.78
N GLU A 170 9.04 -17.44 -7.97
CA GLU A 170 8.25 -18.29 -7.08
C GLU A 170 7.41 -17.45 -6.11
N ALA A 171 7.99 -16.37 -5.55
CA ALA A 171 7.27 -15.47 -4.67
C ALA A 171 6.10 -14.77 -5.39
N PHE A 172 6.27 -14.34 -6.64
CA PHE A 172 5.20 -13.77 -7.46
C PHE A 172 4.03 -14.73 -7.66
N VAL A 173 4.28 -16.05 -7.67
CA VAL A 173 3.22 -17.06 -7.80
C VAL A 173 2.60 -17.42 -6.46
N ARG A 174 3.41 -17.53 -5.40
CA ARG A 174 2.99 -18.14 -4.12
C ARG A 174 2.64 -17.17 -3.01
N LYS A 175 3.07 -15.91 -3.11
CA LYS A 175 2.88 -14.90 -2.06
C LYS A 175 1.85 -13.87 -2.46
N LYS A 176 1.26 -13.19 -1.48
CA LYS A 176 0.40 -12.04 -1.71
C LYS A 176 1.20 -10.79 -2.06
N PHE A 177 2.32 -10.58 -1.36
CA PHE A 177 3.18 -9.42 -1.53
C PHE A 177 4.65 -9.79 -1.65
N VAL A 178 5.37 -9.00 -2.42
CA VAL A 178 6.82 -8.87 -2.31
C VAL A 178 7.12 -7.46 -1.79
N PHE A 179 7.92 -7.36 -0.75
CA PHE A 179 8.45 -6.07 -0.29
C PHE A 179 9.91 -5.99 -0.69
N ALA A 180 10.34 -4.87 -1.25
CA ALA A 180 11.73 -4.70 -1.67
C ALA A 180 12.38 -3.43 -1.10
N THR A 181 13.64 -3.53 -0.71
CA THR A 181 14.49 -2.34 -0.51
C THR A 181 14.70 -1.60 -1.84
N PRO A 182 15.15 -0.33 -1.87
CA PRO A 182 15.44 0.37 -3.13
C PRO A 182 16.33 -0.45 -4.09
N GLN A 183 17.45 -0.98 -3.58
CA GLN A 183 18.36 -1.83 -4.36
C GLN A 183 17.72 -3.15 -4.79
N GLY A 184 16.89 -3.75 -3.93
CA GLY A 184 16.18 -4.98 -4.25
C GLY A 184 15.12 -4.78 -5.34
N TYR A 185 14.42 -3.65 -5.29
CA TYR A 185 13.41 -3.27 -6.27
C TYR A 185 14.04 -3.09 -7.65
N ALA A 186 15.12 -2.29 -7.72
CA ALA A 186 15.88 -2.07 -8.94
C ALA A 186 16.37 -3.39 -9.58
N ALA A 187 16.70 -4.38 -8.76
CA ALA A 187 17.17 -5.69 -9.23
C ALA A 187 16.06 -6.61 -9.75
N ILE A 188 14.78 -6.29 -9.49
CA ILE A 188 13.63 -7.12 -9.90
C ILE A 188 12.64 -6.37 -10.80
N THR A 189 12.92 -5.12 -11.17
CA THR A 189 12.05 -4.30 -12.03
C THR A 189 11.67 -5.03 -13.32
N HIS A 190 12.64 -5.67 -14.00
CA HIS A 190 12.36 -6.44 -15.23
C HIS A 190 11.46 -7.65 -14.98
N LEU A 191 11.58 -8.30 -13.82
CA LEU A 191 10.71 -9.42 -13.46
C LEU A 191 9.28 -8.95 -13.19
N ILE A 192 9.11 -7.77 -12.58
CA ILE A 192 7.78 -7.17 -12.36
C ILE A 192 7.09 -6.92 -13.71
N ASP A 193 7.80 -6.31 -14.66
CA ASP A 193 7.27 -6.03 -16.00
C ASP A 193 6.86 -7.33 -16.70
N GLN A 194 7.78 -8.30 -16.75
CA GLN A 194 7.56 -9.55 -17.47
C GLN A 194 6.44 -10.42 -16.85
N TYR A 195 6.41 -10.59 -15.53
CA TYR A 195 5.55 -11.59 -14.88
C TYR A 195 4.28 -11.00 -14.25
N LEU A 196 4.30 -9.73 -13.82
CA LEU A 196 3.15 -9.11 -13.20
C LEU A 196 2.42 -8.18 -14.17
N LEU A 197 3.13 -7.44 -15.04
CA LEU A 197 2.52 -6.54 -16.02
C LEU A 197 2.31 -7.16 -17.39
N ASN A 198 3.07 -8.21 -17.74
CA ASN A 198 3.14 -8.79 -19.08
C ASN A 198 3.61 -7.76 -20.13
N GLU A 199 4.56 -6.90 -19.75
CA GLU A 199 5.21 -5.88 -20.59
C GLU A 199 6.61 -6.32 -21.02
#